data_AF-X0VV35-F1
#
_entry.id   AF-X0VV35-F1
#
_cell.length_a   1.000
_cell.length_b   1.000
_cell.length_c   1.000
_cell.angle_alpha   90.00
_cell.angle_beta   90.00
_cell.angle_gamma   90.00
#
_symmetry.space_group_name_H-M   'P 1'
#
loop_
_entity.id
_entity.type
_entity.pdbx_description
1 polymer ?
#
loop_
_entity_poly.entity_id
_entity_poly.type
_entity_poly.pdbx_seq_one_letter_code
_entity_poly.pdbx_strand_id
1 'polypeptide(L)' 'MPKRIFIAATRQNDGKTVLSLGLIYALFKKTSNIGFIKPIGQRYVLEKGQRIDEDSILIERACRIKCNLKDM' A
#
# COMPACT_ATOMS: atom_id res chain seq x y z
N MET A 1 -17.93 -4.35 10.37
CA MET A 1 -16.55 -4.85 10.16
C MET A 1 -16.06 -4.42 8.78
N PRO A 2 -14.82 -3.96 8.61
CA PRO A 2 -14.28 -3.62 7.29
C PRO A 2 -14.08 -4.87 6.44
N LYS A 3 -14.39 -4.80 5.14
CA LYS A 3 -14.08 -5.87 4.19
C LYS A 3 -12.57 -5.89 3.93
N ARG A 4 -11.97 -7.08 3.90
CA ARG A 4 -10.51 -7.25 3.70
C ARG A 4 -10.25 -7.93 2.36
N ILE A 5 -9.33 -7.37 1.59
CA ILE A 5 -8.84 -7.96 0.34
C ILE A 5 -7.36 -8.26 0.55
N PHE A 6 -6.97 -9.51 0.33
CA PHE A 6 -5.58 -9.95 0.45
C PHE A 6 -5.00 -10.14 -0.96
N ILE A 7 -3.84 -9.51 -1.21
CA ILE A 7 -3.13 -9.60 -2.49
C ILE A 7 -1.85 -10.39 -2.25
N ALA A 8 -1.75 -11.55 -2.89
CA ALA A 8 -0.58 -12.42 -2.87
C ALA A 8 -0.04 -12.61 -4.29
N ALA A 9 1.19 -13.10 -4.41
CA ALA A 9 1.77 -13.51 -5.69
C ALA A 9 2.78 -14.63 -5.49
N THR A 10 3.05 -15.37 -6.56
CA THR A 10 3.96 -16.52 -6.57
C THR A 10 5.44 -16.14 -6.50
N ARG A 11 5.80 -14.90 -6.89
CA ARG A 11 7.17 -14.39 -6.83
C ARG A 11 7.24 -12.95 -6.30
N GLN A 12 8.45 -12.51 -5.99
CA GLN A 12 8.75 -11.08 -5.80
C GLN A 12 8.61 -10.35 -7.14
N ASN A 13 8.21 -9.08 -7.10
CA ASN A 13 8.02 -8.23 -8.28
C ASN A 13 6.96 -8.69 -9.32
N ASP A 14 6.10 -9.66 -8.99
CA ASP A 14 4.94 -10.11 -9.80
C ASP A 14 3.77 -9.09 -9.84
N GLY A 15 4.04 -7.79 -9.81
CA GLY A 15 3.01 -6.76 -10.03
C GLY A 15 2.04 -6.48 -8.88
N LYS A 16 2.24 -7.04 -7.68
CA LYS A 16 1.38 -6.81 -6.49
C LYS A 16 1.14 -5.33 -6.19
N THR A 17 2.17 -4.49 -6.30
CA THR A 17 2.10 -3.05 -6.04
C THR A 17 1.25 -2.33 -7.09
N VAL A 18 1.44 -2.67 -8.37
CA VAL A 18 0.64 -2.12 -9.49
C VAL A 18 -0.83 -2.54 -9.39
N LEU A 19 -1.08 -3.81 -9.04
CA LEU A 19 -2.45 -4.30 -8.80
C LEU A 19 -3.10 -3.56 -7.62
N SER A 20 -2.37 -3.36 -6.53
CA SER A 20 -2.85 -2.60 -5.37
C SER A 20 -3.24 -1.17 -5.74
N LEU A 21 -2.39 -0.46 -6.51
CA LEU A 21 -2.69 0.88 -7.01
C LEU A 21 -3.99 0.89 -7.82
N GLY A 22 -4.11 0.03 -8.83
CA GLY A 22 -5.28 -0.04 -9.69
C GLY A 22 -6.57 -0.37 -8.91
N LEU A 23 -6.48 -1.32 -7.98
CA LEU A 23 -7.60 -1.70 -7.14
C LEU A 23 -8.06 -0.55 -6.23
N ILE A 24 -7.12 0.14 -5.59
CA ILE A 24 -7.41 1.30 -4.73
C ILE A 24 -8.10 2.40 -5.55
N TYR A 25 -7.57 2.77 -6.73
CA TYR A 25 -8.20 3.76 -7.61
C TYR A 25 -9.61 3.35 -8.05
N ALA A 26 -9.83 2.08 -8.37
CA ALA A 26 -11.14 1.57 -8.75
C ALA A 26 -12.12 1.61 -7.56
N LEU A 27 -11.67 1.25 -6.36
CA LEU A 27 -12.48 1.28 -5.14
C LEU A 27 -12.81 2.71 -4.71
N PHE A 28 -11.91 3.68 -4.93
CA PHE A 28 -12.19 5.09 -4.63
C PHE A 28 -13.40 5.64 -5.37
N LYS A 29 -13.69 5.12 -6.57
CA LYS A 29 -14.90 5.48 -7.33
C LYS A 29 -16.19 5.00 -6.66
N LYS A 30 -16.09 4.10 -5.67
CA LYS A 30 -17.24 3.50 -4.96
C LYS A 30 -17.30 3.90 -3.49
N THR A 31 -16.15 4.15 -2.84
CA THR A 31 -16.08 4.52 -1.43
C THR A 31 -14.78 5.25 -1.09
N SER A 32 -14.83 6.17 -0.12
CA SER A 32 -13.66 6.86 0.42
C SER A 32 -13.02 6.16 1.61
N ASN A 33 -13.67 5.15 2.19
CA ASN A 33 -13.17 4.44 3.37
C ASN A 33 -12.27 3.27 2.97
N ILE A 34 -11.06 3.58 2.55
CA ILE A 34 -10.06 2.62 2.08
C ILE A 34 -8.78 2.77 2.90
N GLY A 35 -8.25 1.65 3.38
CA GLY A 35 -6.93 1.55 3.99
C GLY A 35 -6.04 0.61 3.20
N PHE A 36 -4.73 0.79 3.35
CA PHE A 36 -3.71 -0.09 2.80
C PHE A 36 -2.76 -0.52 3.92
N ILE A 37 -2.26 -1.76 3.85
CA ILE A 37 -1.24 -2.27 4.76
C ILE A 37 -0.29 -3.16 3.97
N LYS A 38 1.01 -3.00 4.22
CA LYS A 38 2.04 -3.92 3.78
C LYS A 38 2.68 -4.54 5.02
N PRO A 39 2.36 -5.79 5.38
CA PRO A 39 2.78 -6.37 6.65
C PRO A 39 4.27 -6.71 6.69
N ILE A 40 4.91 -6.85 5.52
CA ILE A 40 6.33 -7.20 5.41
C ILE A 40 6.95 -6.27 4.38
N GLY A 41 7.73 -5.31 4.87
CA GLY A 41 8.61 -4.50 4.05
C GLY A 41 9.85 -5.28 3.59
N GLN A 42 10.35 -4.97 2.40
CA GLN A 42 11.55 -5.59 1.85
C GLN A 42 12.54 -4.57 1.29
N ARG A 43 12.05 -3.40 0.86
CA ARG A 43 12.87 -2.32 0.29
C ARG A 43 12.60 -1.06 1.08
N TYR A 44 13.56 -0.63 1.88
CA TYR A 44 13.38 0.49 2.79
C TYR A 44 14.14 1.71 2.30
N VAL A 45 13.50 2.88 2.40
CA VAL A 45 14.12 4.19 2.20
C VAL A 45 14.00 5.04 3.46
N LEU A 46 14.90 6.01 3.60
CA LEU A 46 14.85 6.96 4.70
C LEU A 46 13.88 8.10 4.34
N GLU A 47 12.69 8.08 4.93
CA GLU A 47 11.67 9.11 4.75
C GLU A 47 11.41 9.76 6.12
N LYS A 48 11.61 11.07 6.25
CA LYS A 48 11.41 11.84 7.50
C LYS A 48 12.13 11.23 8.73
N GLY A 49 13.34 10.71 8.52
CA GLY A 49 14.15 10.10 9.57
C GLY A 49 13.73 8.68 9.95
N GLN A 50 12.82 8.05 9.20
CA GLN A 50 12.34 6.70 9.46
C GLN A 50 12.62 5.79 8.27
N ARG A 51 12.95 4.52 8.54
CA ARG A 51 13.04 3.49 7.50
C ARG A 51 11.65 3.00 7.20
N ILE A 52 11.16 3.30 5.99
CA ILE A 52 9.80 2.96 5.55
C ILE A 52 9.92 2.20 4.24
N ASP A 53 9.04 1.22 4.01
CA ASP A 53 9.02 0.46 2.76
C ASP A 53 8.59 1.34 1.56
N GLU A 54 9.32 1.20 0.44
CA GLU A 54 9.12 1.97 -0.79
C GLU A 54 7.71 1.83 -1.36
N ASP A 55 7.10 0.64 -1.29
CA ASP A 55 5.76 0.41 -1.82
C ASP A 55 4.71 1.14 -0.97
N SER A 56 4.91 1.19 0.35
CA SER A 56 4.02 1.93 1.27
C SER A 56 4.05 3.43 0.98
N ILE A 57 5.24 3.98 0.72
CA ILE A 57 5.39 5.40 0.30
C ILE A 57 4.73 5.64 -1.06
N LEU A 58 4.94 4.74 -2.02
CA LEU A 58 4.34 4.85 -3.35
C LEU A 58 2.81 4.86 -3.26
N ILE A 59 2.21 3.95 -2.50
CA ILE A 59 0.77 3.88 -2.31
C ILE A 59 0.25 5.14 -1.61
N GLU A 60 0.88 5.60 -0.53
CA GLU A 60 0.48 6.84 0.15
C GLU A 60 0.47 8.02 -0.82
N ARG A 61 1.57 8.23 -1.56
CA ARG A 61 1.72 9.38 -2.47
C ARG A 61 0.76 9.31 -3.66
N ALA A 62 0.64 8.16 -4.30
CA ALA A 62 -0.20 7.99 -5.48
C ALA A 62 -1.70 8.03 -5.12
N CYS A 63 -2.09 7.31 -4.08
CA CYS A 63 -3.50 7.14 -3.72
C CYS A 63 -4.00 8.17 -2.70
N ARG A 64 -3.12 8.98 -2.11
CA ARG A 64 -3.44 9.96 -1.05
C ARG A 64 -4.19 9.34 0.14
N ILE A 65 -3.95 8.05 0.40
CA ILE A 65 -4.45 7.37 1.59
C ILE A 65 -3.55 7.75 2.74
N LYS A 66 -4.12 8.23 3.85
CA LYS A 66 -3.36 8.41 5.09
C LYS A 66 -2.97 7.04 5.64
N CYS A 67 -1.75 6.64 5.35
CA CYS A 67 -1.12 5.46 5.92
C CYS A 67 -0.32 5.91 7.15
N ASN A 68 -0.45 5.21 8.28
CA ASN A 68 0.49 5.44 9.38
C ASN A 68 1.80 4.72 9.03
N LEU A 69 2.64 5.37 8.22
CA LEU A 69 3.84 4.77 7.64
C LEU A 69 4.84 4.22 8.67
N LYS A 70 4.74 4.65 9.94
CA LYS A 70 5.54 4.12 11.05
C LYS A 70 5.25 2.66 11.38
N ASP A 71 4.03 2.22 11.06
CA ASP A 71 3.49 0.91 11.40
C ASP A 71 3.50 -0.06 10.19
N MET A 72 4.14 0.35 9.07
CA MET A 72 4.22 -0.39 7.79
C MET A 72 5.67 -0.60 7.34
#